data_AF-A0A450ZLG1-F1
#
_entry.id   AF-A0A450ZLG1-F1
#
_cell.length_a   1.000
_cell.length_b   1.000
_cell.length_c   1.000
_cell.angle_alpha   90.00
_cell.angle_beta   90.00
_cell.angle_gamma   90.00
#
_symmetry.space_group_name_H-M   'P 1'
#
loop_
_entity.id
_entity.type
_entity.pdbx_description
1 polymer ?
#
loop_
_entity_poly.entity_id
_entity_poly.type
_entity_poly.pdbx_seq_one_letter_code
_entity_poly.pdbx_strand_id
1 'polypeptide(L)'
;MISSNHDKATPIHGFHGPDELDEDRDKARLWIPHFSPEKRTAIQDIYKKIKTAQGLDICPVLPFPAADPRTADEDAIEFLDEFQDWRIDARHILHAAQDDPLDLYRQILTVHRTRERVFEGLQGSQTILSPAGSKILSLGFLLAALDYDLPVIYVESTHYQLKPDTEESMKLLHLWLLGTPYPDDTH
;
A
#
# COMPACT_ATOMS: atom_id res chain seq x y z
N MET A 1 -4.59 -18.72 -29.77
CA MET A 1 -3.95 -17.43 -29.47
C MET A 1 -5.05 -16.42 -29.20
N ILE A 2 -5.46 -16.25 -27.94
CA ILE A 2 -6.34 -15.17 -27.51
C ILE A 2 -5.68 -14.62 -26.25
N SER A 3 -4.87 -13.58 -26.41
CA SER A 3 -4.37 -12.78 -25.30
C SER A 3 -5.32 -11.60 -25.17
N SER A 4 -6.09 -11.55 -24.09
CA SER A 4 -6.85 -10.37 -23.70
C SER A 4 -6.53 -10.05 -22.24
N ASN A 5 -5.26 -9.81 -21.95
CA ASN A 5 -4.81 -9.36 -20.63
C ASN A 5 -5.15 -7.86 -20.49
N HIS A 6 -6.27 -7.55 -19.84
CA HIS A 6 -6.74 -6.17 -19.60
C HIS A 6 -6.38 -5.68 -18.19
N ASP A 7 -5.34 -6.23 -17.59
CA ASP A 7 -4.84 -5.78 -16.29
C ASP A 7 -3.86 -4.62 -16.53
N LYS A 8 -4.35 -3.39 -16.36
CA LYS A 8 -3.51 -2.17 -16.41
C LYS A 8 -3.40 -1.58 -15.02
N ALA A 9 -2.17 -1.24 -14.63
CA ALA A 9 -1.96 -0.40 -13.47
C ALA A 9 -2.56 0.99 -13.74
N THR A 10 -3.50 1.44 -12.89
CA THR A 10 -4.25 2.68 -13.02
C THR A 10 -4.31 3.41 -11.68
N PRO A 11 -4.42 4.75 -11.67
CA PRO A 11 -4.81 5.49 -10.47
C PRO A 11 -6.19 5.05 -9.98
N ILE A 12 -6.42 5.03 -8.66
CA ILE A 12 -7.77 4.83 -8.11
C ILE A 12 -8.60 6.09 -8.38
N HIS A 13 -9.81 5.91 -8.91
CA HIS A 13 -10.75 7.03 -9.06
C HIS A 13 -11.01 7.72 -7.71
N GLY A 14 -10.83 9.04 -7.66
CA GLY A 14 -10.98 9.84 -6.44
C GLY A 14 -9.68 10.03 -5.64
N PHE A 15 -8.56 9.53 -6.17
CA PHE A 15 -7.21 9.77 -5.67
C PHE A 15 -6.30 10.26 -6.81
N HIS A 16 -5.23 10.98 -6.46
CA HIS A 16 -4.23 11.40 -7.44
C HIS A 16 -3.50 10.20 -8.06
N GLY A 17 -3.17 10.33 -9.35
CA GLY A 17 -2.21 9.46 -10.03
C GLY A 17 -0.76 9.93 -9.83
N PRO A 18 0.23 9.01 -9.93
CA PRO A 18 1.63 9.42 -10.07
C PRO A 18 1.80 10.28 -11.33
N ASP A 19 2.68 11.27 -11.28
CA ASP A 19 2.99 12.20 -12.38
C ASP A 19 1.81 12.98 -12.95
N GLU A 20 0.76 13.22 -12.16
CA GLU A 20 -0.31 14.12 -12.60
C GLU A 20 0.17 15.56 -12.80
N LEU A 21 1.16 15.99 -12.02
CA LEU A 21 1.85 17.26 -12.20
C LEU A 21 3.22 17.01 -12.85
N ASP A 22 3.59 17.84 -13.84
CA ASP A 22 4.89 17.72 -14.51
C ASP A 22 6.08 17.83 -13.52
N GLU A 23 5.90 18.57 -12.43
CA GLU A 23 6.87 18.74 -11.35
C GLU A 23 7.16 17.44 -10.56
N ASP A 24 6.26 16.45 -10.63
CA ASP A 24 6.42 15.18 -9.91
C ASP A 24 7.40 14.22 -10.59
N ARG A 25 7.68 14.43 -11.89
CA ARG A 25 8.51 13.53 -12.69
C ARG A 25 9.97 13.49 -12.22
N ASP A 26 10.43 14.58 -11.64
CA ASP A 26 11.80 14.74 -11.15
C ASP A 26 11.91 14.52 -9.62
N LYS A 27 10.80 14.30 -8.91
CA LYS A 27 10.80 14.04 -7.46
C LYS A 27 11.41 12.67 -7.13
N ALA A 28 12.07 12.59 -5.99
CA ALA A 28 12.50 11.31 -5.43
C ALA A 28 11.27 10.48 -5.03
N ARG A 29 11.12 9.28 -5.58
CA ARG A 29 9.94 8.44 -5.36
C ARG A 29 10.12 7.45 -4.22
N LEU A 30 9.15 7.48 -3.31
CA LEU A 30 8.86 6.39 -2.39
C LEU A 30 7.66 5.61 -2.91
N TRP A 31 7.75 4.29 -2.91
CA TRP A 31 6.60 3.44 -3.11
C TRP A 31 6.35 2.55 -1.90
N ILE A 32 5.10 2.54 -1.44
CA ILE A 32 4.65 1.70 -0.33
C ILE A 32 3.61 0.70 -0.87
N PRO A 33 4.03 -0.50 -1.28
CA PRO A 33 3.13 -1.57 -1.69
C PRO A 33 2.79 -2.52 -0.54
N HIS A 34 1.58 -3.08 -0.52
CA HIS A 34 1.31 -4.28 0.27
C HIS A 34 1.77 -5.53 -0.48
N PHE A 35 2.74 -6.26 0.08
CA PHE A 35 3.27 -7.49 -0.50
C PHE A 35 2.38 -8.68 -0.14
N SER A 36 1.30 -8.85 -0.91
CA SER A 36 0.41 -10.01 -0.82
C SER A 36 0.69 -10.95 -2.01
N PRO A 37 1.02 -12.24 -1.78
CA PRO A 37 1.40 -13.19 -2.84
C PRO A 37 0.35 -13.33 -3.94
N GLU A 38 -0.94 -13.30 -3.58
CA GLU A 38 -2.06 -13.34 -4.52
C GLU A 38 -2.06 -12.18 -5.53
N LYS A 39 -1.36 -11.10 -5.22
CA LYS A 39 -1.26 -9.88 -6.01
C LYS A 39 0.14 -9.63 -6.56
N ARG A 40 1.06 -10.61 -6.48
CA ARG A 40 2.46 -10.48 -6.93
C ARG A 40 2.59 -9.96 -8.36
N THR A 41 1.85 -10.52 -9.32
CA THR A 41 1.88 -10.04 -10.72
C THR A 41 1.43 -8.58 -10.85
N ALA A 42 0.37 -8.18 -10.14
CA ALA A 42 -0.09 -6.80 -10.14
C ALA A 42 0.96 -5.83 -9.57
N ILE A 43 1.64 -6.23 -8.49
CA ILE A 43 2.72 -5.46 -7.87
C ILE A 43 3.90 -5.32 -8.83
N GLN A 44 4.28 -6.39 -9.54
CA GLN A 44 5.34 -6.34 -10.57
C GLN A 44 4.98 -5.38 -11.71
N ASP A 45 3.72 -5.34 -12.13
CA ASP A 45 3.29 -4.46 -13.21
C ASP A 45 3.22 -2.99 -12.78
N ILE A 46 2.81 -2.73 -11.52
CA ILE A 46 2.92 -1.40 -10.91
C ILE A 46 4.38 -0.96 -10.86
N TYR A 47 5.28 -1.80 -10.35
CA TYR A 47 6.71 -1.50 -10.27
C TYR A 47 7.30 -1.09 -11.63
N LYS A 48 6.98 -1.84 -12.70
CA LYS A 48 7.42 -1.51 -14.06
C LYS A 48 6.91 -0.13 -14.52
N LYS A 49 5.72 0.27 -14.09
CA LYS A 49 5.09 1.53 -14.48
C LYS A 49 5.63 2.74 -13.71
N ILE A 50 5.91 2.60 -12.42
CA ILE A 50 6.27 3.74 -11.56
C ILE A 50 7.78 3.92 -11.37
N LYS A 51 8.61 2.93 -11.72
CA LYS A 51 10.07 3.10 -11.68
C LYS A 51 10.53 4.13 -12.71
N THR A 52 11.47 4.98 -12.32
CA THR A 52 12.08 5.98 -13.21
C THR A 52 13.58 5.77 -13.34
N ALA A 53 14.23 6.55 -14.20
CA ALA A 53 15.68 6.54 -14.34
C ALA A 53 16.41 7.01 -13.07
N GLN A 54 15.76 7.83 -12.25
CA GLN A 54 16.25 8.35 -10.97
C GLN A 54 16.18 7.31 -9.84
N GLY A 55 15.49 6.18 -10.06
CA GLY A 55 15.30 5.12 -9.08
C GLY A 55 13.94 5.15 -8.40
N LEU A 56 13.75 4.22 -7.46
CA LEU A 56 12.52 4.06 -6.69
C LEU A 56 12.88 3.43 -5.34
N ASP A 57 12.62 4.12 -4.24
CA ASP A 57 12.69 3.49 -2.93
C ASP A 57 11.41 2.72 -2.66
N ILE A 58 11.54 1.54 -2.04
CA ILE A 58 10.41 0.65 -1.79
C ILE A 58 10.34 0.33 -0.29
N CYS A 59 9.19 0.59 0.31
CA CYS A 59 8.86 0.21 1.69
C CYS A 59 7.71 -0.80 1.64
N PRO A 60 7.99 -2.11 1.50
CA PRO A 60 6.93 -3.10 1.42
C PRO A 60 6.22 -3.23 2.77
N VAL A 61 4.88 -3.30 2.72
CA VAL A 61 4.04 -3.61 3.87
C VAL A 61 3.85 -5.12 3.93
N LEU A 62 4.11 -5.70 5.10
CA LEU A 62 3.88 -7.11 5.41
C LEU A 62 3.02 -7.22 6.67
N PRO A 63 2.05 -8.15 6.71
CA PRO A 63 1.11 -8.25 7.83
C PRO A 63 1.79 -8.85 9.08
N PHE A 64 2.02 -8.04 10.10
CA PHE A 64 2.48 -8.49 11.41
C PHE A 64 2.11 -7.46 12.51
N PRO A 65 1.47 -7.89 13.62
CA PRO A 65 0.97 -9.24 13.88
C PRO A 65 -0.16 -9.64 12.90
N ALA A 66 -0.21 -10.93 12.58
CA ALA A 66 -1.21 -11.56 11.73
C ALA A 66 -1.88 -12.72 12.47
N ALA A 67 -3.02 -13.19 11.95
CA ALA A 67 -3.73 -14.33 12.54
C ALA A 67 -2.87 -15.60 12.58
N ASP A 68 -2.15 -15.86 11.49
CA ASP A 68 -1.01 -16.77 11.49
C ASP A 68 0.28 -15.94 11.64
N PRO A 69 1.06 -16.12 12.73
CA PRO A 69 2.31 -15.38 12.94
C PRO A 69 3.34 -15.53 11.82
N ARG A 70 3.24 -16.59 10.99
CA ARG A 70 4.16 -16.86 9.89
C ARG A 70 3.85 -16.08 8.61
N THR A 71 2.67 -15.48 8.50
CA THR A 71 2.22 -14.84 7.26
C THR A 71 3.22 -13.81 6.72
N ALA A 72 3.78 -12.94 7.56
CA ALA A 72 4.78 -11.97 7.11
C ALA A 72 6.04 -12.62 6.50
N ASP A 73 6.56 -13.68 7.13
CA ASP A 73 7.75 -14.38 6.63
C ASP A 73 7.45 -15.12 5.32
N GLU A 74 6.28 -15.76 5.24
CA GLU A 74 5.84 -16.50 4.05
C GLU A 74 5.59 -15.54 2.88
N ASP A 75 4.92 -14.42 3.13
CA ASP A 75 4.77 -13.34 2.16
C ASP A 75 6.15 -12.80 1.72
N ALA A 76 7.09 -12.57 2.64
CA ALA A 76 8.43 -12.11 2.29
C ALA A 76 9.19 -13.10 1.39
N ILE A 77 9.09 -14.40 1.68
CA ILE A 77 9.71 -15.47 0.88
C ILE A 77 9.14 -15.49 -0.54
N GLU A 78 7.83 -15.32 -0.69
CA GLU A 78 7.17 -15.24 -2.00
C GLU A 78 7.64 -14.04 -2.83
N PHE A 79 8.20 -12.99 -2.22
CA PHE A 79 8.75 -11.84 -2.93
C PHE A 79 10.29 -11.80 -2.92
N LEU A 80 10.97 -12.90 -2.59
CA LEU A 80 12.43 -12.91 -2.42
C LEU A 80 13.19 -12.45 -3.68
N ASP A 81 12.71 -12.84 -4.86
CA ASP A 81 13.29 -12.41 -6.14
C ASP A 81 13.17 -10.89 -6.30
N GLU A 82 12.02 -10.30 -5.98
CA GLU A 82 11.78 -8.86 -6.02
C GLU A 82 12.64 -8.11 -5.00
N PHE A 83 12.82 -8.65 -3.79
CA PHE A 83 13.76 -8.07 -2.82
C PHE A 83 15.17 -7.97 -3.39
N GLN A 84 15.64 -9.00 -4.10
CA GLN A 84 16.97 -9.01 -4.72
C GLN A 84 17.04 -8.12 -5.96
N ASP A 85 16.13 -8.32 -6.91
CA ASP A 85 16.11 -7.64 -8.21
C ASP A 85 15.85 -6.15 -8.08
N TRP A 86 14.96 -5.76 -7.17
CA TRP A 86 14.61 -4.36 -6.93
C TRP A 86 15.46 -3.73 -5.83
N ARG A 87 16.39 -4.52 -5.25
CA ARG A 87 17.35 -4.10 -4.20
C ARG A 87 16.65 -3.47 -3.00
N ILE A 88 15.56 -4.09 -2.56
CA ILE A 88 14.79 -3.62 -1.41
C ILE A 88 15.58 -3.93 -0.14
N ASP A 89 15.79 -2.91 0.69
CA ASP A 89 16.39 -3.09 2.00
C ASP A 89 15.35 -3.70 2.95
N ALA A 90 15.67 -4.85 3.57
CA ALA A 90 14.77 -5.49 4.53
C ALA A 90 14.43 -4.58 5.73
N ARG A 91 15.27 -3.59 6.04
CA ARG A 91 15.01 -2.60 7.10
C ARG A 91 13.90 -1.61 6.73
N HIS A 92 13.49 -1.57 5.47
CA HIS A 92 12.39 -0.72 4.98
C HIS A 92 11.03 -1.42 5.02
N ILE A 93 10.97 -2.68 5.48
CA ILE A 93 9.70 -3.39 5.67
C ILE A 93 8.87 -2.65 6.73
N LEU A 94 7.61 -2.39 6.40
CA LEU A 94 6.59 -1.90 7.31
C LEU A 94 5.75 -3.09 7.79
N HIS A 95 5.85 -3.41 9.07
CA HIS A 95 5.02 -4.44 9.69
C HIS A 95 3.68 -3.84 10.09
N ALA A 96 2.61 -4.24 9.43
CA ALA A 96 1.27 -3.73 9.68
C ALA A 96 0.44 -4.74 10.46
N ALA A 97 -0.12 -4.32 11.60
CA ALA A 97 -1.09 -5.14 12.31
C ALA A 97 -2.30 -5.44 11.40
N GLN A 98 -2.52 -6.72 11.09
CA GLN A 98 -3.46 -7.16 10.04
C GLN A 98 -4.89 -6.65 10.26
N ASP A 99 -5.25 -6.41 11.53
CA ASP A 99 -6.58 -5.98 11.95
C ASP A 99 -6.65 -4.56 12.52
N ASP A 100 -5.56 -3.80 12.45
CA ASP A 100 -5.53 -2.38 12.81
C ASP A 100 -5.10 -1.53 11.60
N PRO A 101 -6.05 -1.00 10.81
CA PRO A 101 -5.72 -0.13 9.69
C PRO A 101 -5.19 1.23 10.14
N LEU A 102 -5.44 1.65 11.39
CA LEU A 102 -4.96 2.92 11.93
C LEU A 102 -3.48 2.83 12.30
N ASP A 103 -2.99 1.65 12.68
CA ASP A 103 -1.57 1.38 12.83
C ASP A 103 -0.83 1.63 11.51
N LEU A 104 -1.23 0.95 10.43
CA LEU A 104 -0.63 1.15 9.11
C LEU A 104 -0.73 2.60 8.63
N TYR A 105 -1.90 3.23 8.78
CA TYR A 105 -2.09 4.64 8.47
C TYR A 105 -1.03 5.52 9.17
N ARG A 106 -0.85 5.37 10.49
CA ARG A 106 0.14 6.14 11.27
C ARG A 106 1.57 5.88 10.82
N GLN A 107 1.90 4.63 10.46
CA GLN A 107 3.21 4.28 9.93
C GLN A 107 3.47 4.98 8.59
N ILE A 108 2.51 4.94 7.66
CA ILE A 108 2.62 5.64 6.37
C ILE A 108 2.83 7.14 6.60
N LEU A 109 2.05 7.77 7.48
CA LEU A 109 2.21 9.19 7.78
C LEU A 109 3.59 9.51 8.36
N THR A 110 4.11 8.64 9.22
CA THR A 110 5.43 8.81 9.81
C THR A 110 6.53 8.75 8.76
N VAL A 111 6.47 7.76 7.86
CA VAL A 111 7.43 7.61 6.76
C VAL A 111 7.34 8.80 5.81
N HIS A 112 6.12 9.15 5.36
CA HIS A 112 5.88 10.27 4.45
C HIS A 112 6.42 11.59 5.01
N ARG A 113 6.03 11.97 6.24
CA ARG A 113 6.50 13.22 6.87
C ARG A 113 8.00 13.25 7.12
N THR A 114 8.59 12.11 7.47
CA THR A 114 10.04 12.02 7.66
C THR A 114 10.75 12.25 6.33
N ARG A 115 10.23 11.66 5.26
CA ARG A 115 10.78 11.81 3.93
C ARG A 115 10.65 13.23 3.40
N GLU A 116 9.49 13.87 3.56
CA GLU A 116 9.31 15.28 3.19
C GLU A 116 10.39 16.16 3.82
N ARG A 117 10.64 16.00 5.13
CA ARG A 117 11.69 16.74 5.84
C ARG A 117 13.10 16.50 5.30
N VAL A 118 13.42 15.26 4.90
CA VAL A 118 14.73 14.93 4.34
C VAL A 118 14.94 15.57 2.97
N PHE A 119 13.87 15.74 2.19
CA PHE A 119 13.90 16.36 0.87
C PHE A 119 13.52 17.85 0.86
N GLU A 120 13.34 18.46 2.04
CA GLU A 120 13.15 19.91 2.17
C GLU A 120 14.33 20.67 1.54
N GLY A 121 14.02 21.60 0.62
CA GLY A 121 15.04 22.38 -0.10
C GLY A 121 15.69 21.65 -1.29
N LEU A 122 15.28 20.41 -1.59
CA LEU A 122 15.59 19.71 -2.84
C LEU A 122 14.39 19.80 -3.81
N GLN A 123 14.34 18.94 -4.83
CA GLN A 123 13.20 18.83 -5.74
C GLN A 123 11.95 18.19 -5.10
N GLY A 124 12.00 17.85 -3.81
CA GLY A 124 10.91 17.23 -3.06
C GLY A 124 10.82 15.72 -3.22
N SER A 125 9.78 15.12 -2.62
CA SER A 125 9.52 13.69 -2.71
C SER A 125 8.07 13.40 -3.07
N GLN A 126 7.83 12.29 -3.78
CA GLN A 126 6.48 11.79 -4.03
C GLN A 126 6.35 10.41 -3.37
N THR A 127 5.36 10.27 -2.49
CA THR A 127 5.01 8.99 -1.85
C THR A 127 3.82 8.37 -2.57
N ILE A 128 4.01 7.21 -3.19
CA ILE A 128 3.02 6.48 -3.96
C ILE A 128 2.56 5.25 -3.16
N LEU A 129 1.25 5.01 -3.09
CA LEU A 129 0.66 3.93 -2.33
C LEU A 129 0.06 2.86 -3.26
N SER A 130 0.22 1.59 -2.91
CA SER A 130 -0.43 0.46 -3.58
C SER A 130 -1.09 -0.48 -2.59
N PRO A 131 -2.37 -0.21 -2.22
CA PRO A 131 -3.16 -1.17 -1.49
C PRO A 131 -3.40 -2.41 -2.36
N ALA A 132 -3.05 -3.57 -1.84
CA ALA A 132 -3.27 -4.87 -2.47
C ALA A 132 -3.73 -5.87 -1.41
N GLY A 133 -4.35 -6.99 -1.77
CA GLY A 133 -4.68 -8.07 -0.83
C GLY A 133 -5.77 -7.73 0.19
N SER A 134 -5.38 -7.41 1.43
CA SER A 134 -6.30 -7.23 2.58
C SER A 134 -7.15 -5.96 2.47
N LYS A 135 -8.48 -6.14 2.61
CA LYS A 135 -9.45 -5.02 2.69
C LYS A 135 -9.20 -4.12 3.89
N ILE A 136 -8.79 -4.70 5.03
CA ILE A 136 -8.52 -3.94 6.25
C ILE A 136 -7.29 -3.06 6.04
N LEU A 137 -6.14 -3.63 5.67
CA LEU A 137 -4.92 -2.86 5.45
C LEU A 137 -5.09 -1.82 4.33
N SER A 138 -5.85 -2.16 3.28
CA SER A 138 -6.19 -1.19 2.22
C SER A 138 -6.81 0.09 2.78
N LEU A 139 -7.58 0.01 3.86
CA LEU A 139 -8.16 1.19 4.51
C LEU A 139 -7.09 2.09 5.14
N GLY A 140 -6.02 1.53 5.71
CA GLY A 140 -4.90 2.32 6.22
C GLY A 140 -4.18 3.12 5.13
N PHE A 141 -3.97 2.49 3.96
CA PHE A 141 -3.43 3.19 2.78
C PHE A 141 -4.35 4.32 2.31
N LEU A 142 -5.65 4.04 2.16
CA LEU A 142 -6.59 5.02 1.61
C LEU A 142 -6.82 6.19 2.57
N LEU A 143 -6.82 5.96 3.89
CA LEU A 143 -6.87 7.04 4.87
C LEU A 143 -5.63 7.96 4.77
N ALA A 144 -4.44 7.38 4.58
CA ALA A 144 -3.22 8.16 4.42
C ALA A 144 -3.24 8.96 3.12
N ALA A 145 -3.75 8.36 2.04
CA ALA A 145 -3.93 9.03 0.77
C ALA A 145 -4.93 10.19 0.86
N LEU A 146 -6.03 10.05 1.58
CA LEU A 146 -7.00 11.12 1.78
C LEU A 146 -6.42 12.30 2.57
N ASP A 147 -5.64 12.02 3.62
CA ASP A 147 -5.12 13.08 4.50
C ASP A 147 -3.98 13.88 3.89
N TYR A 148 -3.16 13.25 3.03
CA TYR A 148 -1.95 13.83 2.45
C TYR A 148 -1.98 13.94 0.94
N ASP A 149 -3.14 13.69 0.32
CA ASP A 149 -3.32 13.75 -1.12
C ASP A 149 -2.34 12.82 -1.88
N LEU A 150 -2.04 11.67 -1.30
CA LEU A 150 -0.98 10.78 -1.81
C LEU A 150 -1.47 10.02 -3.03
N PRO A 151 -0.64 9.88 -4.09
CA PRO A 151 -0.98 9.08 -5.24
C PRO A 151 -1.26 7.62 -4.89
N VAL A 152 -2.36 7.08 -5.41
CA VAL A 152 -2.70 5.66 -5.23
C VAL A 152 -2.77 4.95 -6.57
N ILE A 153 -1.97 3.90 -6.73
CA ILE A 153 -1.94 3.08 -7.93
C ILE A 153 -2.25 1.62 -7.61
N TYR A 154 -3.10 1.02 -8.43
CA TYR A 154 -3.54 -0.36 -8.30
C TYR A 154 -3.70 -1.01 -9.68
N VAL A 155 -3.91 -2.32 -9.73
CA VAL A 155 -4.29 -3.03 -10.96
C VAL A 155 -5.74 -3.47 -10.83
N GLU A 156 -6.58 -3.02 -11.76
CA GLU A 156 -7.97 -3.46 -11.82
C GLU A 156 -8.06 -4.94 -12.19
N SER A 157 -8.73 -5.73 -11.34
CA SER A 157 -9.08 -7.11 -11.67
C SER A 157 -10.40 -7.10 -12.44
N THR A 158 -10.36 -7.40 -13.74
CA THR A 158 -11.57 -7.39 -14.59
C THR A 158 -12.55 -8.54 -14.30
N HIS A 159 -12.14 -9.54 -13.51
CA HIS A 159 -12.92 -10.75 -13.26
C HIS A 159 -13.04 -11.05 -11.76
N TYR A 160 -14.28 -11.01 -11.25
CA TYR A 160 -14.62 -11.46 -9.90
C TYR A 160 -15.10 -12.92 -9.97
N GLN A 161 -14.28 -13.86 -9.51
CA GLN A 161 -14.72 -15.23 -9.29
C GLN A 161 -15.18 -15.38 -7.84
N LEU A 162 -16.49 -15.49 -7.65
CA LEU A 162 -17.06 -15.90 -6.36
C LEU A 162 -16.60 -17.33 -6.08
N LYS A 163 -15.65 -17.50 -5.16
CA LYS A 163 -15.42 -18.80 -4.55
C LYS A 163 -16.66 -19.15 -3.70
N PRO A 164 -17.16 -20.40 -3.74
CA PRO A 164 -18.28 -20.80 -2.90
C PRO A 164 -17.91 -20.57 -1.43
N ASP A 165 -18.86 -20.07 -0.63
CA ASP A 165 -18.68 -19.75 0.79
C ASP A 165 -18.08 -20.96 1.52
N THR A 166 -16.78 -20.89 1.79
CA THR A 166 -16.20 -21.56 2.94
C THR A 166 -16.70 -20.81 4.18
N GLU A 167 -17.00 -21.52 5.27
CA GLU A 167 -17.38 -20.95 6.56
C GLU A 167 -16.22 -20.13 7.16
N GLU A 168 -15.86 -19.02 6.52
CA GLU A 168 -14.94 -18.05 7.08
C GLU A 168 -15.71 -17.20 8.08
N SER A 169 -15.21 -17.17 9.32
CA SER A 169 -15.78 -16.34 10.37
C SER A 169 -15.82 -14.88 9.89
N MET A 170 -17.02 -14.33 9.73
CA MET A 170 -17.21 -12.94 9.31
C MET A 170 -16.64 -12.00 10.38
N LYS A 171 -15.49 -11.36 10.10
CA LYS A 171 -14.86 -10.41 11.02
C LYS A 171 -15.45 -9.01 10.78
N LEU A 172 -16.21 -8.51 11.74
CA LEU A 172 -16.69 -7.12 11.72
C LEU A 172 -15.58 -6.19 12.20
N LEU A 173 -15.24 -5.19 11.38
CA LEU A 173 -14.34 -4.11 11.75
C LEU A 173 -15.16 -2.83 11.91
N HIS A 174 -15.02 -2.16 13.06
CA HIS A 174 -15.60 -0.84 13.32
C HIS A 174 -14.47 0.17 13.48
N LEU A 175 -14.54 1.26 12.72
CA LEU A 175 -13.60 2.37 12.82
C LEU A 175 -14.32 3.65 13.18
N TRP A 176 -13.77 4.33 14.17
CA TRP A 176 -14.25 5.61 14.63
C TRP A 176 -13.29 6.71 14.13
N LEU A 177 -13.74 7.50 13.14
CA LEU A 177 -12.88 8.49 12.49
C LEU A 177 -12.99 9.88 13.12
N LEU A 178 -14.17 10.27 13.58
CA LEU A 178 -14.44 11.63 14.10
C LEU A 178 -15.43 11.58 15.26
N GLY A 179 -15.26 12.49 16.24
CA GLY A 179 -16.11 12.61 17.43
C GLY A 179 -15.62 11.75 18.61
N THR A 180 -16.42 11.68 19.67
CA THR A 180 -16.16 10.85 20.85
C THR A 180 -16.98 9.56 20.78
N PRO A 181 -16.36 8.35 20.89
CA PRO A 181 -17.07 7.08 20.73
C PRO A 181 -18.11 6.82 21.82
N TYR A 182 -17.93 7.43 22.98
CA TYR A 182 -18.85 7.36 24.11
C TYR A 182 -19.03 8.77 24.68
N PRO A 183 -20.24 9.15 25.14
CA PRO A 183 -20.43 10.39 25.87
C PRO A 183 -19.60 10.40 27.16
N ASP A 184 -19.10 11.57 27.55
CA ASP A 184 -18.46 11.77 28.86
C ASP A 184 -19.53 11.68 29.95
N ASP A 185 -19.92 10.47 30.33
CA ASP A 185 -20.75 10.24 31.53
C ASP A 185 -19.90 10.53 32.78
N THR A 186 -19.74 11.82 33.05
CA THR A 186 -19.31 12.34 34.35
C THR A 186 -20.53 12.33 35.27
N HIS A 187 -20.63 11.29 36.09
CA HIS A 187 -21.45 11.28 37.29
C HIS A 187 -20.77 12.03 38.44
#